data_AF-A0A351DPX5-F1
#
_entry.id   AF-A0A351DPX5-F1
#
_cell.length_a   1.000
_cell.length_b   1.000
_cell.length_c   1.000
_cell.angle_alpha   90.00
_cell.angle_beta   90.00
_cell.angle_gamma   90.00
#
_symmetry.space_group_name_H-M   'P 1'
#
loop_
_entity.id
_entity.type
_entity.pdbx_description
1 polymer ?
#
loop_
_entity_poly.entity_id
_entity_poly.type
_entity_poly.pdbx_seq_one_letter_code
_entity_poly.pdbx_strand_id
1 'polypeptide(L)'
;MVDVLNALSVLGNFLIIPGLTYGSQLALGALGVTLVYGVLRFSNFAHGETMAFGAMITILVTWGLQAVGISIQPLPTALLAIPVG
;
A
#
# COMPACT_ATOMS: atom_id res chain seq x y z
N MET A 1 31.12 22.55 -37.76
CA MET A 1 30.99 22.49 -36.29
C MET A 1 29.58 22.84 -35.84
N VAL A 2 28.98 23.91 -36.39
CA VAL A 2 27.60 24.31 -36.08
C VAL A 2 26.57 23.22 -36.40
N ASP A 3 26.74 22.48 -37.51
CA ASP A 3 25.79 21.42 -37.90
C ASP A 3 25.74 20.25 -36.91
N VAL A 4 26.89 19.89 -36.33
CA VAL A 4 26.97 18.85 -35.29
C VAL A 4 26.25 19.31 -34.02
N LEU A 5 26.45 20.58 -33.64
CA LEU A 5 25.78 21.18 -32.50
C LEU A 5 24.26 21.27 -32.71
N ASN A 6 23.82 21.54 -33.93
CA ASN A 6 22.41 21.59 -34.30
C ASN A 6 21.78 20.19 -34.36
N ALA A 7 22.51 19.18 -34.84
CA ALA A 7 22.07 17.78 -34.78
C ALA A 7 21.86 17.33 -33.32
N LEU A 8 22.77 17.72 -32.41
CA LEU A 8 22.64 17.45 -30.98
C LEU A 8 21.45 18.20 -30.35
N SER A 9 21.21 19.45 -30.73
CA SER A 9 20.09 20.24 -30.19
C SER A 9 18.73 19.66 -30.61
N VAL A 10 18.62 19.19 -31.86
CA VAL A 10 17.43 18.52 -32.40
C VAL A 10 17.20 17.18 -31.69
N LEU A 11 18.25 16.37 -31.56
CA LEU A 11 18.16 15.07 -30.87
C LEU A 11 17.78 15.24 -29.38
N GLY A 12 18.36 16.24 -28.71
CA GLY A 12 18.00 16.60 -27.35
C GLY A 12 16.54 17.00 -27.20
N ASN A 13 16.05 17.90 -28.07
CA ASN A 13 14.68 18.44 -27.99
C ASN A 13 13.60 17.40 -28.32
N PHE A 14 13.84 16.53 -29.30
CA PHE A 14 12.77 15.66 -29.82
C PHE A 14 12.82 14.23 -29.28
N LEU A 15 13.98 13.76 -28.82
CA LEU A 15 14.13 12.36 -28.42
C LEU A 15 14.50 12.23 -26.94
N ILE A 16 15.63 12.83 -26.54
CA ILE A 16 16.19 12.58 -25.20
C ILE A 16 15.30 13.21 -24.13
N ILE A 17 15.05 14.52 -24.18
CA ILE A 17 14.30 15.22 -23.13
C ILE A 17 12.86 14.69 -23.04
N PRO A 18 12.08 14.56 -24.14
CA PRO A 18 10.70 14.06 -24.06
C PRO A 18 10.63 12.60 -23.64
N GLY A 19 11.50 11.74 -24.18
CA GLY A 19 11.53 10.31 -23.86
C GLY A 19 11.87 10.06 -22.39
N LEU A 20 12.85 10.79 -21.85
CA LEU A 20 13.22 10.68 -20.44
C LEU A 20 12.11 11.20 -19.53
N THR A 21 11.48 12.31 -19.90
CA THR A 21 10.39 12.91 -19.11
C THR A 21 9.20 11.96 -19.03
N TYR A 22 8.76 11.42 -20.18
CA TYR A 22 7.63 10.50 -20.25
C TYR A 22 7.93 9.17 -19.55
N GLY A 23 9.13 8.60 -19.77
CA GLY A 23 9.58 7.40 -19.07
C GLY A 23 9.65 7.60 -17.56
N SER A 24 10.13 8.76 -17.10
CA SER A 24 10.19 9.10 -15.67
C SER A 24 8.80 9.21 -15.04
N GLN A 25 7.82 9.79 -15.74
CA GLN A 25 6.44 9.86 -15.27
C GLN A 25 5.83 8.46 -15.07
N LEU A 26 6.02 7.56 -16.05
CA LEU A 26 5.56 6.18 -15.95
C LEU A 26 6.29 5.40 -14.84
N ALA A 27 7.61 5.58 -14.73
CA ALA A 27 8.42 4.95 -13.69
C ALA A 27 8.00 5.41 -12.28
N LEU A 28 7.75 6.70 -12.08
CA LEU A 28 7.26 7.23 -10.81
C LEU A 28 5.86 6.70 -10.46
N GLY A 29 4.98 6.53 -11.46
CA GLY A 29 3.68 5.88 -11.27
C GLY A 29 3.83 4.43 -10.80
N ALA A 30 4.69 3.65 -11.47
CA ALA A 30 4.97 2.26 -11.08
C ALA A 30 5.63 2.16 -9.69
N LEU A 31 6.56 3.06 -9.37
CA LEU A 31 7.21 3.14 -8.06
C LEU A 31 6.19 3.47 -6.96
N GLY A 32 5.23 4.37 -7.22
CA GLY A 32 4.14 4.66 -6.30
C GLY A 32 3.33 3.39 -5.96
N VAL A 33 3.00 2.60 -6.97
CA VAL A 33 2.28 1.32 -6.80
C VAL A 33 3.11 0.31 -6.00
N THR A 34 4.41 0.18 -6.27
CA THR A 34 5.26 -0.76 -5.52
C THR A 34 5.50 -0.33 -4.08
N LEU A 35 5.52 0.96 -3.77
CA LEU A 35 5.60 1.43 -2.39
C LEU A 35 4.34 1.12 -1.60
N VAL A 36 3.16 1.30 -2.21
CA VAL A 36 1.87 0.94 -1.58
C VAL A 36 1.79 -0.57 -1.33
N TYR A 37 2.19 -1.39 -2.31
CA TYR A 37 2.10 -2.86 -2.20
C TYR A 37 3.27 -3.48 -1.45
N GLY A 38 4.42 -2.82 -1.37
CA GLY A 38 5.66 -3.34 -0.81
C GLY A 38 5.70 -3.35 0.71
N VAL A 39 5.11 -2.36 1.38
CA VAL A 39 5.22 -2.21 2.84
C VAL A 39 4.19 -3.05 3.59
N LEU A 40 2.93 -3.08 3.12
CA LEU A 40 1.84 -3.77 3.83
C LEU A 40 1.30 -5.01 3.09
N ARG A 41 1.78 -5.30 1.87
CA ARG A 41 1.24 -6.36 0.99
C ARG A 41 -0.25 -6.22 0.66
N PHE A 42 -0.88 -5.09 1.00
CA PHE A 42 -2.27 -4.79 0.65
C PHE A 42 -2.34 -3.93 -0.59
N SER A 43 -3.21 -4.31 -1.51
CA SER A 43 -3.39 -3.65 -2.81
C SER A 43 -4.06 -2.26 -2.70
N ASN A 44 -4.50 -1.85 -1.51
CA ASN A 44 -5.24 -0.60 -1.31
C ASN A 44 -5.25 -0.19 0.17
N PHE A 45 -5.16 1.12 0.46
CA PHE A 45 -5.32 1.66 1.81
C PHE A 45 -6.70 1.35 2.42
N ALA A 46 -7.75 1.27 1.59
CA ALA A 46 -9.09 0.91 2.08
C ALA A 46 -9.14 -0.52 2.64
N HIS A 47 -8.33 -1.46 2.14
CA HIS A 47 -8.21 -2.79 2.77
C HIS A 47 -7.56 -2.69 4.15
N GLY A 48 -6.54 -1.83 4.29
CA GLY A 48 -5.92 -1.51 5.59
C GLY A 48 -6.93 -1.00 6.61
N GLU A 49 -7.82 -0.08 6.23
CA GLU A 49 -8.88 0.41 7.10
C GLU A 49 -9.88 -0.69 7.49
N THR A 50 -10.29 -1.54 6.56
CA THR A 50 -11.21 -2.65 6.88
C THR A 50 -10.60 -3.67 7.85
N MET A 51 -9.30 -3.97 7.74
CA MET A 51 -8.64 -4.87 8.69
C MET A 51 -8.46 -4.23 10.07
N ALA A 52 -8.12 -2.94 10.13
CA ALA A 52 -8.03 -2.24 11.41
C ALA A 52 -9.40 -2.19 12.11
N PHE A 53 -10.48 -1.99 11.34
CA PHE A 53 -11.84 -2.00 11.85
C PHE A 53 -12.26 -3.39 12.38
N GLY A 54 -12.01 -4.47 11.64
CA GLY A 54 -12.28 -5.84 12.08
C GLY A 54 -11.50 -6.23 13.34
N ALA A 55 -10.23 -5.82 13.43
CA ALA A 55 -9.43 -6.01 14.64
C ALA A 55 -10.01 -5.27 15.86
N MET A 56 -10.49 -4.04 15.66
CA MET A 56 -11.16 -3.25 16.71
C MET A 56 -12.42 -3.95 17.22
N ILE A 57 -13.27 -4.46 16.32
CA ILE A 57 -14.48 -5.22 16.69
C ILE A 57 -14.10 -6.46 17.50
N THR A 58 -13.10 -7.22 17.05
CA THR A 58 -12.61 -8.43 17.74
C THR A 58 -12.19 -8.11 19.18
N ILE A 59 -11.46 -7.00 19.39
CA ILE A 59 -11.02 -6.57 20.72
C ILE A 59 -12.20 -6.20 21.62
N LEU A 60 -13.15 -5.41 21.09
CA LEU A 60 -14.34 -5.00 21.86
C LEU A 60 -15.20 -6.20 22.28
N VAL A 61 -15.40 -7.16 21.39
CA VAL A 61 -16.11 -8.40 21.70
C VAL A 61 -15.34 -9.23 22.72
N THR A 62 -14.00 -9.30 22.61
CA THR A 62 -13.16 -9.98 23.60
C THR A 62 -13.34 -9.38 24.99
N TRP A 63 -13.36 -8.05 25.11
CA TRP A 63 -13.64 -7.37 26.37
C TRP A 63 -15.04 -7.67 26.91
N GLY A 64 -16.06 -7.68 26.03
CA GLY A 64 -17.42 -8.08 26.41
C GLY A 64 -17.50 -9.51 26.94
N LEU A 65 -16.85 -10.46 26.26
CA LEU A 65 -16.80 -11.87 26.70
C LEU A 65 -16.09 -12.01 28.04
N GLN A 66 -14.96 -11.32 28.23
CA GLN A 66 -14.23 -11.32 29.49
C GLN A 66 -15.04 -10.69 30.64
N ALA A 67 -15.80 -9.62 30.38
CA ALA A 67 -16.66 -8.99 31.37
C ALA A 67 -17.78 -9.92 31.86
N VAL A 68 -18.26 -10.83 31.00
CA VAL A 68 -19.26 -11.86 31.34
C VAL A 68 -18.62 -13.14 31.91
N GLY A 69 -17.28 -13.18 32.03
CA GLY A 69 -16.54 -14.32 32.58
C GLY A 69 -16.31 -15.46 31.59
N ILE A 70 -16.59 -15.26 30.31
CA ILE A 70 -16.38 -16.27 29.26
C ILE A 70 -14.90 -16.25 28.87
N SER A 71 -14.20 -17.35 29.16
CA SER A 71 -12.82 -17.57 28.75
C SER A 71 -12.58 -19.03 28.40
N ILE A 72 -11.59 -19.28 27.55
CA ILE A 72 -11.23 -20.62 27.08
C ILE A 72 -9.83 -21.02 27.52
N GLN A 73 -9.47 -20.69 28.76
CA GLN A 73 -8.15 -21.04 29.30
C GLN A 73 -7.85 -22.54 29.08
N PRO A 74 -6.65 -22.89 28.60
CA PRO A 74 -5.44 -22.05 28.54
C PRO A 74 -5.32 -21.12 27.32
N LEU A 75 -6.27 -21.16 26.38
CA LEU A 75 -6.23 -20.37 25.15
C LEU A 75 -6.76 -18.93 25.36
N PRO A 76 -6.33 -17.95 24.54
CA PRO A 76 -6.84 -16.59 24.61
C PRO A 76 -8.34 -16.50 24.24
N THR A 77 -9.13 -15.80 25.05
CA THR A 77 -10.56 -15.53 24.76
C THR A 77 -10.77 -14.84 23.40
N ALA A 78 -9.76 -14.11 22.91
CA ALA A 78 -9.81 -13.46 21.60
C ALA A 78 -10.13 -14.44 20.45
N LEU A 79 -9.75 -15.71 20.54
CA LEU A 79 -10.06 -16.71 19.50
C LEU A 79 -11.56 -16.92 19.31
N LEU A 80 -12.36 -16.75 20.36
CA LEU A 80 -13.83 -16.81 20.26
C LEU A 80 -14.41 -15.56 19.59
N ALA A 81 -13.71 -14.43 19.66
CA ALA A 81 -14.15 -13.15 19.13
C ALA A 81 -13.75 -12.94 17.64
N ILE A 82 -12.76 -13.68 17.13
CA ILE A 82 -12.28 -13.56 15.73
C ILE A 82 -13.40 -13.67 14.69
N PRO A 83 -14.40 -14.58 14.78
CA PRO A 83 -15.45 -14.68 13.76
C PRO A 83 -16.35 -13.45 13.65
N VAL A 84 -16.27 -12.50 14.58
CA VAL A 84 -17.14 -11.32 14.65
C VAL A 84 -16.52 -10.09 13.97
N GLY A 85 -15.19 -10.04 13.83
CA GLY A 85 -14.44 -8.94 13.22
C GLY A 85 -13.79 -9.33 11.91
#